data_AF-A0A537MQQ5-F1
#
_entry.id   AF-A0A537MQQ5-F1
#
_cell.length_a   1.000
_cell.length_b   1.000
_cell.length_c   1.000
_cell.angle_alpha   90.00
_cell.angle_beta   90.00
_cell.angle_gamma   90.00
#
_symmetry.space_group_name_H-M   'P 1'
#
loop_
_entity.id
_entity.type
_entity.pdbx_description
1 polymer ?
#
loop_
_entity_poly.entity_id
_entity_poly.type
_entity_poly.pdbx_seq_one_letter_code
_entity_poly.pdbx_strand_id
1 'polypeptide(L)'
;MAPGRSSSTTGAPPAGGRRRKGSSCRSTRYTTTGASKTSGWIVSGISSPVIGDALTEDIMKLYTHPVSTACRPVMQFIADNNIACEMEVVDILKGAHYEPAYSSKNPNRLVPMLEDGDFRLTESAAILRYLA
;
A
#
# COMPACT_ATOMS: atom_id res chain seq x y z
N MET A 1 -15.88 -6.12 -64.28
CA MET A 1 -17.13 -6.67 -63.72
C MET A 1 -16.77 -7.53 -62.52
N ALA A 2 -16.79 -6.96 -61.31
CA ALA A 2 -16.60 -7.67 -60.04
C ALA A 2 -17.64 -7.11 -59.04
N PRO A 3 -18.30 -7.96 -58.24
CA PRO A 3 -19.54 -7.60 -57.55
C PRO A 3 -19.32 -6.73 -56.31
N GLY A 4 -20.21 -5.74 -56.17
CA GLY A 4 -20.27 -4.81 -55.04
C GLY A 4 -20.52 -5.52 -53.71
N ARG A 5 -19.78 -5.11 -52.70
CA ARG A 5 -20.01 -5.48 -51.30
C ARG A 5 -21.03 -4.52 -50.70
N SER A 6 -22.28 -4.96 -50.63
CA SER A 6 -23.28 -4.43 -49.71
C SER A 6 -23.15 -5.18 -48.37
N SER A 7 -22.92 -4.45 -47.29
CA SER A 7 -23.16 -4.97 -45.93
C SER A 7 -23.65 -3.83 -45.04
N SER A 8 -24.89 -4.00 -44.61
CA SER A 8 -25.67 -3.22 -43.66
C SER A 8 -25.26 -3.51 -42.21
N THR A 9 -25.90 -2.77 -41.28
CA THR A 9 -25.95 -2.96 -39.81
C THR A 9 -24.76 -2.31 -39.08
N THR A 10 -24.91 -1.43 -38.08
CA THR A 10 -25.88 -1.41 -36.97
C THR A 10 -25.93 -0.01 -36.34
N GLY A 11 -27.13 0.50 -36.04
CA GLY A 11 -27.34 1.77 -35.35
C GLY A 11 -26.97 1.73 -33.87
N ALA A 12 -26.39 2.83 -33.38
CA ALA A 12 -26.11 3.05 -31.96
C ALA A 12 -27.28 3.81 -31.29
N PRO A 13 -27.84 3.33 -30.16
CA PRO A 13 -28.80 4.10 -29.38
C PRO A 13 -28.09 5.04 -28.36
N PRO A 14 -28.59 6.27 -28.14
CA PRO A 14 -28.12 7.15 -27.08
C PRO A 14 -28.79 6.81 -25.74
N ALA A 15 -28.00 6.57 -24.69
CA ALA A 15 -28.51 6.27 -23.36
C ALA A 15 -28.17 7.38 -22.35
N GLY A 16 -29.19 8.17 -22.00
CA GLY A 16 -29.61 8.33 -20.60
C GLY A 16 -28.82 9.29 -19.70
N GLY A 17 -29.27 10.54 -19.63
CA GLY A 17 -29.08 11.38 -18.44
C GLY A 17 -29.98 10.96 -17.27
N ARG A 18 -29.46 11.00 -16.04
CA ARG A 18 -30.23 11.05 -14.77
C ARG A 18 -29.44 11.93 -13.79
N ARG A 19 -29.84 13.18 -13.56
CA ARG A 19 -30.92 13.65 -12.66
C ARG A 19 -30.56 13.53 -11.17
N ARG A 20 -30.07 14.65 -10.64
CA ARG A 20 -30.32 15.27 -9.31
C ARG A 20 -30.46 14.34 -8.10
N LYS A 21 -29.47 14.39 -7.19
CA LYS A 21 -29.68 14.11 -5.76
C LYS A 21 -30.17 15.40 -5.07
N GLY A 22 -31.50 15.53 -4.92
CA GLY A 22 -32.09 16.33 -3.84
C GLY A 22 -32.05 15.50 -2.55
N SER A 23 -31.50 16.02 -1.46
CA SER A 23 -32.19 16.84 -0.48
C SER A 23 -33.28 16.09 0.30
N SER A 24 -32.91 15.54 1.45
CA SER A 24 -33.73 15.59 2.66
C SER A 24 -32.78 15.64 3.85
N CYS A 25 -32.67 16.78 4.52
CA CYS A 25 -33.58 17.18 5.60
C CYS A 25 -33.60 16.13 6.71
N ARG A 26 -32.78 16.35 7.74
CA ARG A 26 -33.33 16.43 9.08
C ARG A 26 -32.53 17.41 9.92
N SER A 27 -33.14 18.57 10.13
CA SER A 27 -32.74 19.52 11.17
C SER A 27 -32.88 18.84 12.53
N THR A 28 -31.95 19.07 13.44
CA THR A 28 -32.33 19.35 14.83
C THR A 28 -31.29 20.27 15.43
N ARG A 29 -31.76 21.48 15.74
CA ARG A 29 -31.08 22.48 16.55
C ARG A 29 -30.67 21.83 17.87
N TYR A 30 -29.46 22.10 18.34
CA TYR A 30 -29.22 22.11 19.77
C TYR A 30 -28.78 23.51 20.17
N THR A 31 -29.59 24.02 21.09
CA THR A 31 -29.62 25.33 21.70
C THR A 31 -28.38 25.57 22.54
N THR A 32 -27.76 26.74 22.36
CA THR A 32 -26.89 27.38 23.34
C THR A 32 -27.67 27.57 24.65
N THR A 33 -27.24 26.94 25.74
CA THR A 33 -27.54 27.38 27.12
C THR A 33 -26.58 26.73 28.10
N GLY A 34 -26.00 27.54 28.99
CA GLY A 34 -25.57 27.09 30.32
C GLY A 34 -24.13 26.60 30.38
N ALA A 35 -23.15 27.45 30.64
CA ALA A 35 -22.85 28.03 31.95
C ALA A 35 -22.34 27.00 32.97
N SER A 36 -21.12 27.27 33.44
CA SER A 36 -20.64 27.11 34.81
C SER A 36 -20.81 25.74 35.48
N LYS A 37 -19.68 25.11 35.80
CA LYS A 37 -19.16 25.09 37.18
C LYS A 37 -17.88 24.26 37.24
N THR A 38 -16.87 24.89 37.83
CA THR A 38 -15.83 24.26 38.62
C THR A 38 -16.39 23.14 39.50
N SER A 39 -15.80 21.96 39.41
CA SER A 39 -15.69 21.05 40.54
C SER A 39 -14.63 20.00 40.18
N GLY A 40 -13.50 20.07 40.87
CA GLY A 40 -12.50 19.03 40.81
C GLY A 40 -13.11 17.68 41.18
N TRP A 41 -12.74 16.66 40.42
CA TRP A 41 -12.85 15.27 40.81
C TRP A 41 -11.53 14.61 40.48
N ILE A 42 -10.79 14.30 41.54
CA ILE A 42 -9.83 13.21 41.57
C ILE A 42 -10.59 11.97 41.10
N VAL A 43 -10.24 11.49 39.91
CA VAL A 43 -10.55 10.12 39.48
C VAL A 43 -9.22 9.45 39.20
N SER A 44 -8.82 8.65 40.18
CA SER A 44 -8.09 7.41 39.96
C SER A 44 -8.73 6.67 38.78
N GLY A 45 -7.95 6.49 37.71
CA GLY A 45 -8.45 5.83 36.51
C GLY A 45 -7.39 5.84 35.43
N ILE A 46 -6.24 5.24 35.73
CA ILE A 46 -5.23 4.72 34.79
C ILE A 46 -5.12 5.61 33.55
N SER A 47 -4.35 6.70 33.66
CA SER A 47 -3.65 7.19 32.48
C SER A 47 -2.76 6.03 32.10
N SER A 48 -3.17 5.20 31.14
CA SER A 48 -2.26 4.24 30.53
C SER A 48 -1.06 5.07 30.11
N PRO A 49 0.12 4.89 30.72
CA PRO A 49 1.29 5.29 30.01
C PRO A 49 1.26 4.35 28.80
N VAL A 50 1.03 4.90 27.60
CA VAL A 50 1.52 4.23 26.40
C VAL A 50 3.03 4.30 26.51
N ILE A 51 3.55 3.43 27.39
CA ILE A 51 4.92 2.96 27.36
C ILE A 51 5.02 2.47 25.93
N GLY A 52 5.73 3.25 25.11
CA GLY A 52 6.24 2.77 23.85
C GLY A 52 7.19 1.65 24.21
N ASP A 53 6.62 0.46 24.46
CA ASP A 53 7.36 -0.77 24.59
C ASP A 53 7.98 -0.99 23.23
N ALA A 54 9.25 -0.64 23.20
CA ALA A 54 10.19 -0.78 22.12
C ALA A 54 10.42 -2.27 21.84
N LEU A 55 9.44 -2.87 21.19
CA LEU A 55 9.65 -4.06 20.38
C LEU A 55 9.36 -3.60 18.96
N THR A 56 10.39 -3.09 18.30
CA THR A 56 10.46 -3.21 16.85
C THR A 56 10.41 -4.70 16.57
N GLU A 57 9.20 -5.25 16.47
CA GLU A 57 8.98 -6.47 15.71
C GLU A 57 9.69 -6.20 14.38
N ASP A 58 10.77 -6.91 14.10
CA ASP A 58 11.59 -6.68 12.91
C ASP A 58 10.74 -7.01 11.68
N ILE A 59 10.00 -6.01 11.19
CA ILE A 59 9.17 -6.15 10.01
C ILE A 59 10.11 -6.32 8.83
N MET A 60 10.02 -7.48 8.18
CA MET A 60 10.79 -7.81 6.99
C MET A 60 10.58 -6.74 5.91
N LYS A 61 11.68 -6.20 5.38
CA LYS A 61 11.69 -5.21 4.30
C LYS A 61 12.13 -5.85 3.00
N LEU A 62 11.32 -5.70 1.96
CA LEU A 62 11.64 -6.15 0.62
C LEU A 62 11.88 -4.94 -0.29
N TYR A 63 13.11 -4.80 -0.77
CA TYR A 63 13.43 -3.88 -1.85
C TYR A 63 13.11 -4.55 -3.19
N THR A 64 12.20 -3.96 -3.95
CA THR A 64 11.65 -4.55 -5.18
C THR A 64 11.39 -3.49 -6.25
N HIS A 65 11.17 -3.91 -7.50
CA HIS A 65 10.67 -3.03 -8.54
C HIS A 65 9.84 -3.81 -9.57
N PRO A 66 8.64 -3.33 -9.96
CA PRO A 66 7.70 -4.09 -10.81
C PRO A 66 8.23 -4.36 -12.24
N VAL A 67 9.19 -3.56 -12.71
CA VAL A 67 9.83 -3.77 -14.02
C VAL A 67 10.78 -4.97 -14.01
N SER A 68 11.36 -5.33 -12.86
CA SER A 68 12.30 -6.45 -12.79
C SER A 68 11.55 -7.79 -12.81
N THR A 69 11.94 -8.69 -13.71
CA THR A 69 11.34 -10.02 -13.83
C THR A 69 11.63 -10.91 -12.62
N ALA A 70 12.80 -10.76 -12.00
CA ALA A 70 13.21 -11.52 -10.82
C ALA A 70 12.43 -11.13 -9.55
N CYS A 71 11.88 -9.91 -9.51
CA CYS A 71 11.10 -9.40 -8.38
C CYS A 71 9.65 -9.92 -8.36
N ARG A 72 9.06 -10.10 -9.54
CA ARG A 72 7.66 -10.55 -9.69
C ARG A 72 7.31 -11.84 -8.94
N PRO A 73 8.09 -12.93 -9.03
CA PRO A 73 7.74 -14.15 -8.31
C PRO A 73 7.82 -13.96 -6.78
N VAL A 74 8.75 -13.15 -6.28
CA VAL A 74 8.86 -12.84 -4.84
C VAL A 74 7.66 -12.04 -4.35
N MET A 75 7.26 -11.00 -5.11
CA MET A 75 6.07 -10.21 -4.80
C MET A 75 4.79 -11.05 -4.82
N GLN A 76 4.65 -11.93 -5.83
CA GLN A 76 3.50 -12.82 -5.93
C GLN A 76 3.45 -13.79 -4.75
N PHE A 77 4.59 -14.38 -4.37
CA PHE A 77 4.66 -15.31 -3.25
C PHE A 77 4.26 -14.66 -1.92
N ILE A 78 4.70 -13.42 -1.66
CA ILE A 78 4.32 -12.67 -0.46
C ILE A 78 2.81 -12.39 -0.46
N ALA A 79 2.25 -12.00 -1.60
CA ALA A 79 0.81 -11.75 -1.75
C ALA A 79 -0.02 -13.03 -1.55
N ASP A 80 0.42 -14.16 -2.12
CA ASP A 80 -0.28 -15.44 -2.02
C ASP A 80 -0.28 -16.00 -0.58
N ASN A 81 0.82 -15.78 0.16
CA ASN A 81 0.98 -16.26 1.54
C ASN A 81 0.58 -15.22 2.61
N ASN A 82 0.15 -14.02 2.22
CA ASN A 82 -0.19 -12.90 3.12
C ASN A 82 0.90 -12.61 4.18
N ILE A 83 2.17 -12.63 3.77
CA ILE A 83 3.31 -12.37 4.67
C ILE A 83 3.37 -10.86 4.96
N ALA A 84 3.49 -10.49 6.23
CA ALA A 84 3.66 -9.11 6.66
C ALA A 84 5.06 -8.60 6.31
N CYS A 85 5.24 -8.10 5.09
CA CYS A 85 6.48 -7.47 4.62
C CYS A 85 6.24 -6.03 4.15
N GLU A 86 7.14 -5.12 4.51
CA GLU A 86 7.20 -3.77 3.98
C GLU A 86 7.88 -3.79 2.59
N MET A 87 7.17 -3.41 1.54
CA MET A 87 7.72 -3.38 0.18
C MET A 87 8.19 -1.97 -0.18
N GLU A 88 9.51 -1.80 -0.33
CA GLU A 88 10.12 -0.57 -0.79
C GLU A 88 10.43 -0.66 -2.29
N VAL A 89 9.86 0.25 -3.09
CA VAL A 89 10.08 0.28 -4.53
C VAL A 89 11.34 1.06 -4.86
N VAL A 90 12.37 0.38 -5.37
CA VAL A 90 13.64 1.01 -5.79
C VAL A 90 13.59 1.25 -7.30
N ASP A 91 13.56 2.53 -7.71
CA ASP A 91 13.51 2.95 -9.12
C ASP A 91 14.80 2.58 -9.88
N ILE A 92 14.85 1.36 -10.42
CA ILE A 92 15.98 0.89 -11.25
C ILE A 92 16.12 1.69 -12.55
N LEU A 93 15.03 2.23 -13.10
CA LEU A 93 15.06 3.02 -14.33
C LEU A 93 15.77 4.38 -14.15
N LYS A 94 15.70 4.95 -12.94
CA LYS A 94 16.38 6.21 -12.60
C LYS A 94 17.80 6.01 -12.08
N GLY A 95 18.23 4.74 -11.93
CA GLY A 95 19.53 4.43 -11.36
C GLY A 95 19.59 4.47 -9.82
N ALA A 96 18.45 4.41 -9.12
CA ALA A 96 18.42 4.47 -7.64
C ALA A 96 19.23 3.33 -6.97
N HIS A 97 19.42 2.21 -7.66
CA HIS A 97 20.26 1.09 -7.22
C HIS A 97 21.77 1.41 -7.18
N TYR A 98 22.21 2.49 -7.83
CA TYR A 98 23.58 3.02 -7.74
C TYR A 98 23.76 4.02 -6.60
N GLU A 99 22.67 4.51 -6.00
CA GLU A 99 22.78 5.46 -4.92
C GLU A 99 23.52 4.84 -3.73
N PRO A 100 24.31 5.63 -2.99
CA PRO A 100 25.09 5.13 -1.86
C PRO A 100 24.20 4.52 -0.77
N ALA A 101 22.93 4.95 -0.67
CA ALA A 101 21.94 4.38 0.24
C ALA A 101 21.65 2.89 -0.04
N TYR A 102 21.58 2.48 -1.31
CA TYR A 102 21.35 1.09 -1.70
C TYR A 102 22.67 0.33 -1.89
N SER A 103 23.68 0.98 -2.47
CA SER A 103 24.99 0.35 -2.72
C SER A 103 25.73 -0.03 -1.43
N SER A 104 25.43 0.61 -0.29
CA SER A 104 25.98 0.22 1.02
C SER A 104 25.31 -1.04 1.59
N LYS A 105 24.05 -1.31 1.20
CA LYS A 105 23.29 -2.50 1.62
C LYS A 105 23.65 -3.71 0.77
N ASN A 106 23.67 -3.52 -0.55
CA ASN A 106 24.02 -4.56 -1.51
C ASN A 106 25.14 -4.08 -2.44
N PRO A 107 26.39 -4.58 -2.29
CA PRO A 107 27.48 -4.23 -3.20
C PRO A 107 27.24 -4.70 -4.64
N ASN A 108 26.38 -5.71 -4.85
CA ASN A 108 26.00 -6.17 -6.18
C ASN A 108 25.06 -5.18 -6.89
N ARG A 109 24.39 -4.27 -6.16
CA ARG A 109 23.45 -3.27 -6.70
C ARG A 109 22.29 -3.87 -7.50
N LEU A 110 21.90 -5.09 -7.12
CA LEU A 110 20.79 -5.83 -7.75
C LEU A 110 19.55 -5.81 -6.85
N VAL A 111 18.39 -5.95 -7.49
CA VAL A 111 17.06 -6.05 -6.89
C VAL A 111 16.45 -7.35 -7.42
N PRO A 112 15.84 -8.24 -6.61
CA PRO A 112 15.31 -8.05 -5.25
C PRO A 112 16.31 -8.26 -4.12
N MET A 113 16.06 -7.60 -2.98
CA MET A 113 16.80 -7.79 -1.72
C MET A 113 15.82 -7.81 -0.55
N LEU A 114 16.00 -8.77 0.36
CA LEU A 114 15.23 -8.88 1.61
C LEU A 114 16.13 -8.48 2.79
N GLU A 115 15.61 -7.64 3.68
CA GLU A 115 16.19 -7.32 4.98
C GLU A 115 15.24 -7.79 6.09
N ASP A 116 15.77 -8.54 7.04
CA ASP A 116 15.05 -9.10 8.18
C ASP A 116 15.89 -8.87 9.43
N GLY A 117 15.67 -7.72 10.10
CA GLY A 117 16.53 -7.23 11.18
C GLY A 117 18.00 -7.09 10.73
N ASP A 118 18.88 -7.90 11.33
CA ASP A 118 20.32 -7.96 11.00
C ASP A 118 20.63 -8.85 9.79
N PHE A 119 19.65 -9.61 9.30
CA PHE A 119 19.82 -10.54 8.20
C PHE A 119 19.53 -9.89 6.86
N ARG A 120 20.40 -10.15 5.88
CA ARG A 120 20.28 -9.61 4.51
C ARG A 120 20.40 -10.74 3.52
N LEU A 121 19.38 -10.88 2.67
CA LEU A 121 19.36 -11.90 1.63
C LEU A 121 19.30 -11.26 0.25
N THR A 122 20.25 -11.67 -0.58
CA THR A 122 20.30 -11.35 -2.01
C THR A 122 19.95 -12.61 -2.82
N GLU A 123 19.54 -12.44 -4.07
CA GLU A 123 19.04 -13.49 -4.99
C GLU A 123 17.57 -13.89 -4.78
N SER A 124 16.77 -13.77 -5.83
CA SER A 124 15.33 -14.08 -5.78
C SER A 124 15.03 -15.54 -5.42
N ALA A 125 15.83 -16.49 -5.93
CA ALA A 125 15.65 -17.91 -5.64
C ALA A 125 15.94 -18.26 -4.16
N ALA A 126 16.88 -17.56 -3.53
CA ALA A 126 17.17 -17.73 -2.12
C ALA A 126 16.04 -17.14 -1.26
N ILE A 127 15.52 -15.95 -1.63
CA ILE A 127 14.41 -15.29 -0.92
C ILE A 127 13.16 -16.18 -0.96
N LEU A 128 12.82 -16.76 -2.11
CA LEU A 128 11.68 -17.67 -2.22
C LEU A 128 11.82 -18.91 -1.34
N ARG A 129 13.03 -19.46 -1.19
CA ARG A 129 13.29 -20.59 -0.30
C ARG A 129 13.28 -20.21 1.18
N TYR A 130 13.59 -18.95 1.50
CA TYR A 130 13.54 -18.43 2.86
C TYR A 130 12.10 -18.24 3.34
N LEU A 131 11.22 -17.81 2.43
CA LEU A 131 9.81 -17.53 2.73
C LEU A 131 8.90 -18.77 2.67
N ALA A 132 9.35 -19.87 2.05
CA ALA A 132 8.60 -21.11 1.87
C ALA A 132 8.80 -22.09 3.03
#